data_AF-E9FQD1-F1
#
_entry.id   AF-E9FQD1-F1
#
_cell.length_a   1.000
_cell.length_b   1.000
_cell.length_c   1.000
_cell.angle_alpha   90.00
_cell.angle_beta   90.00
_cell.angle_gamma   90.00
#
_symmetry.space_group_name_H-M   'P 1'
#
loop_
_entity.id
_entity.type
_entity.pdbx_description
1 polymer ?
#
loop_
_entity_poly.entity_id
_entity_poly.type
_entity_poly.pdbx_seq_one_letter_code
_entity_poly.pdbx_strand_id
1 'polypeptide(L)'
;MRKSGFLIYYVLFCIVCFSLGLLLSFILKSETFATIPPKLELQFTLTVLQANSTNFLLYLFCFPISPLLQLFDLLSLGIQLGISGQMIGIVATIKGILPHGLIEIPNFIWYQGMSQYLLYRLLKDRGIKNILIYIKSNLKWYIISYLLLILAALIEGIKL
;
A
#
# COMPACT_ATOMS: atom_id res chain seq x y z
N MET A 1 -24.09 2.02 6.08
CA MET A 1 -23.08 1.97 7.15
C MET A 1 -22.81 3.38 7.71
N ARG A 2 -22.70 3.57 9.03
CA ARG A 2 -22.18 4.84 9.59
C ARG A 2 -20.69 4.96 9.23
N LYS A 3 -20.10 6.17 9.20
CA LYS A 3 -18.65 6.35 8.92
C LYS A 3 -17.77 5.45 9.81
N SER A 4 -18.18 5.25 11.06
CA SER A 4 -17.56 4.31 12.00
C SER A 4 -17.58 2.85 11.54
N GLY A 5 -18.69 2.38 10.95
CA GLY A 5 -18.79 1.02 10.46
C GLY A 5 -17.92 0.75 9.23
N PHE A 6 -17.72 1.76 8.36
CA PHE A 6 -16.74 1.64 7.26
C PHE A 6 -15.32 1.53 7.79
N LEU A 7 -14.95 2.37 8.76
CA LEU A 7 -13.61 2.33 9.33
C LEU A 7 -13.31 0.97 9.98
N ILE A 8 -14.25 0.42 10.75
CA ILE A 8 -14.11 -0.90 11.37
C ILE A 8 -13.92 -1.99 10.30
N TYR A 9 -14.78 -2.00 9.28
CA TYR A 9 -14.65 -2.93 8.15
C TYR A 9 -13.27 -2.79 7.49
N TYR A 10 -12.85 -1.57 7.19
CA TYR A 10 -11.60 -1.31 6.47
C TYR A 10 -10.38 -1.76 7.26
N VAL A 11 -10.33 -1.45 8.56
CA VAL A 11 -9.24 -1.88 9.44
C VAL A 11 -9.18 -3.40 9.54
N LEU A 12 -10.33 -4.07 9.73
CA LEU A 12 -10.39 -5.52 9.76
C LEU A 12 -9.96 -6.13 8.42
N PHE A 13 -10.39 -5.56 7.30
CA PHE A 13 -9.99 -5.98 5.96
C PHE A 13 -8.47 -5.92 5.80
N CYS A 14 -7.83 -4.81 6.21
CA CYS A 14 -6.38 -4.68 6.14
C CYS A 14 -5.64 -5.72 6.99
N ILE A 15 -6.07 -5.89 8.25
CA ILE A 15 -5.45 -6.84 9.18
C ILE A 15 -5.57 -8.26 8.65
N VAL A 16 -6.75 -8.66 8.19
CA VAL A 16 -7.00 -10.01 7.69
C VAL A 16 -6.17 -10.29 6.43
N CYS A 17 -6.19 -9.40 5.44
CA CYS A 17 -5.44 -9.62 4.19
C CYS A 17 -3.93 -9.69 4.45
N PHE A 18 -3.39 -8.78 5.26
CA PHE A 18 -1.98 -8.79 5.62
C PHE A 18 -1.58 -10.05 6.41
N SER A 19 -2.39 -10.45 7.40
CA SER A 19 -2.14 -11.65 8.20
C SER A 19 -2.18 -12.92 7.35
N LEU A 20 -3.12 -13.00 6.40
CA LEU A 20 -3.17 -14.10 5.43
C LEU A 20 -1.90 -14.15 4.57
N GLY A 21 -1.39 -13.01 4.12
CA GLY A 21 -0.13 -12.94 3.37
C GLY A 21 1.06 -13.46 4.18
N LEU A 22 1.17 -13.04 5.44
CA LEU A 22 2.18 -13.56 6.36
C LEU A 22 2.05 -15.07 6.57
N LEU A 23 0.84 -15.59 6.76
CA LEU A 23 0.61 -17.03 6.91
C LEU A 23 1.02 -17.82 5.66
N LEU A 24 0.67 -17.31 4.48
CA LEU A 24 1.06 -17.92 3.20
C LEU A 24 2.57 -17.97 3.02
N SER A 25 3.31 -16.99 3.56
CA SER A 25 4.77 -16.99 3.50
C SER A 25 5.40 -18.23 4.13
N PHE A 26 4.81 -18.81 5.18
CA PHE A 26 5.32 -20.01 5.84
C PHE A 26 5.13 -21.28 5.01
N ILE A 27 4.21 -21.25 4.05
CA ILE A 27 3.98 -22.36 3.11
C ILE A 27 4.99 -22.28 1.95
N LEU A 28 5.37 -21.07 1.55
CA LEU A 28 6.33 -20.81 0.49
C LEU A 28 7.76 -20.99 1.00
N LYS A 29 8.47 -22.02 0.54
CA LYS A 29 9.87 -22.25 0.94
C LYS A 29 10.78 -21.11 0.46
N SER A 30 11.56 -20.53 1.35
CA SER A 30 12.49 -19.41 1.06
C SER A 30 13.57 -19.75 0.02
N GLU A 31 13.92 -21.04 -0.13
CA GLU A 31 14.94 -21.55 -1.04
C GLU A 31 14.67 -21.28 -2.53
N THR A 32 13.43 -20.94 -2.89
CA THR A 32 13.06 -20.59 -4.28
C THR A 32 13.31 -19.13 -4.63
N PHE A 33 13.74 -18.30 -3.68
CA PHE A 33 13.88 -16.86 -3.87
C PHE A 33 15.35 -16.44 -3.88
N ALA A 34 15.78 -15.75 -4.94
CA ALA A 34 17.13 -15.19 -5.04
C ALA A 34 17.16 -13.77 -4.45
N THR A 35 18.08 -13.51 -3.53
CA THR A 35 18.38 -12.15 -3.07
C THR A 35 19.31 -11.47 -4.08
N ILE A 36 18.73 -10.68 -4.99
CA ILE A 36 19.52 -9.74 -5.79
C ILE A 36 19.47 -8.40 -5.05
N PRO A 37 20.57 -7.94 -4.42
CA PRO A 37 20.56 -6.65 -3.77
C PRO A 37 20.34 -5.55 -4.82
N PRO A 38 19.37 -4.64 -4.64
CA PRO A 38 19.17 -3.53 -5.56
C PRO A 38 20.42 -2.65 -5.57
N LYS A 39 20.86 -2.24 -6.76
CA LYS A 39 21.91 -1.23 -6.88
C LYS A 39 21.38 0.10 -6.35
N LEU A 40 22.02 0.61 -5.32
CA LEU A 40 21.65 1.85 -4.61
C LEU A 40 22.01 3.06 -5.43
N GLU A 41 21.07 3.51 -6.26
CA GLU A 41 21.29 4.59 -7.21
C GLU A 41 19.99 5.35 -7.47
N LEU A 42 20.11 6.54 -8.06
CA LEU A 42 18.97 7.35 -8.52
C LEU A 42 17.99 6.54 -9.39
N GLN A 43 18.49 5.56 -10.17
CA GLN A 43 17.64 4.69 -10.98
C GLN A 43 16.69 3.83 -10.13
N PHE A 44 17.14 3.37 -8.96
CA PHE A 44 16.30 2.62 -8.03
C PHE A 44 15.23 3.52 -7.40
N THR A 45 15.58 4.75 -6.98
CA THR A 45 14.61 5.76 -6.54
C THR A 45 13.50 5.99 -7.57
N LEU A 46 13.87 6.16 -8.85
CA LEU A 46 12.91 6.38 -9.93
C LEU A 46 12.00 5.16 -10.14
N THR A 47 12.54 3.95 -10.00
CA THR A 47 11.77 2.70 -10.11
C THR A 47 10.74 2.60 -8.99
N VAL A 48 11.14 2.86 -7.74
CA VAL A 48 10.23 2.88 -6.58
C VAL A 48 9.16 3.95 -6.77
N LEU A 49 9.55 5.17 -7.16
CA LEU A 49 8.60 6.25 -7.39
C LEU A 49 7.60 5.91 -8.50
N GLN A 50 8.05 5.30 -9.60
CA GLN A 50 7.17 4.90 -10.69
C GLN A 50 6.18 3.83 -10.24
N ALA A 51 6.62 2.83 -9.47
CA ALA A 51 5.75 1.80 -8.91
C ALA A 51 4.69 2.42 -7.98
N ASN A 52 5.12 3.26 -7.04
CA ASN A 52 4.24 3.94 -6.08
C ASN A 52 3.25 4.89 -6.76
N SER A 53 3.70 5.61 -7.79
CA SER A 53 2.84 6.49 -8.59
C SER A 53 1.79 5.69 -9.36
N THR A 54 2.18 4.55 -9.94
CA THR A 54 1.27 3.67 -10.67
C THR A 54 0.19 3.12 -9.74
N ASN A 55 0.59 2.63 -8.56
CA ASN A 55 -0.35 2.16 -7.54
C ASN A 55 -1.29 3.28 -7.10
N PHE A 56 -0.77 4.46 -6.78
CA PHE A 56 -1.59 5.61 -6.39
C PHE A 56 -2.64 5.97 -7.44
N LEU A 57 -2.26 6.01 -8.73
CA LEU A 57 -3.18 6.32 -9.83
C LEU A 57 -4.22 5.22 -10.04
N LEU A 58 -3.84 3.94 -9.91
CA LEU A 58 -4.77 2.82 -9.93
C LEU A 58 -5.81 2.97 -8.82
N TYR A 59 -5.41 3.33 -7.60
CA TYR A 59 -6.37 3.56 -6.51
C TYR A 59 -7.25 4.79 -6.73
N LEU A 60 -6.72 5.84 -7.35
CA LEU A 60 -7.49 7.06 -7.63
C LEU A 60 -8.58 6.82 -8.70
N PHE A 61 -8.23 6.12 -9.78
CA PHE A 61 -9.11 5.97 -10.95
C PHE A 61 -9.87 4.64 -11.00
N CYS A 62 -9.23 3.55 -10.57
CA CYS A 62 -9.82 2.21 -10.53
C CYS A 62 -10.43 1.89 -9.16
N PHE A 63 -10.90 2.90 -8.43
CA PHE A 63 -11.58 2.72 -7.15
C PHE A 63 -12.75 1.72 -7.17
N PRO A 64 -13.49 1.48 -8.29
CA PRO A 64 -14.54 0.46 -8.31
C PRO A 64 -14.06 -0.96 -8.04
N ILE A 65 -12.80 -1.27 -8.34
CA ILE A 65 -12.16 -2.57 -8.11
C ILE A 65 -11.18 -2.54 -6.93
N SER A 66 -11.17 -1.45 -6.15
CA SER A 66 -10.21 -1.25 -5.05
C SER A 66 -10.14 -2.38 -4.02
N PRO A 67 -11.22 -3.12 -3.66
CA PRO A 67 -11.08 -4.25 -2.75
C PRO A 67 -10.19 -5.37 -3.31
N LEU A 68 -10.26 -5.63 -4.61
CA LEU A 68 -9.41 -6.64 -5.25
C LEU A 68 -7.97 -6.18 -5.33
N LEU A 69 -7.74 -4.91 -5.72
CA LEU A 69 -6.39 -4.33 -5.73
C LEU A 69 -5.74 -4.43 -4.34
N GLN A 70 -6.48 -4.07 -3.28
CA GLN A 70 -5.94 -4.09 -1.92
C GLN A 70 -5.69 -5.49 -1.40
N LEU A 71 -6.57 -6.43 -1.75
CA LEU A 71 -6.35 -7.84 -1.44
C LEU A 71 -5.01 -8.30 -2.00
N PHE A 72 -4.73 -8.03 -3.28
CA PHE A 72 -3.45 -8.39 -3.89
C PHE A 72 -2.27 -7.70 -3.22
N ASP A 73 -2.33 -6.38 -3.02
CA ASP A 73 -1.19 -5.66 -2.48
C ASP A 73 -0.89 -6.05 -1.02
N LEU A 74 -1.91 -6.19 -0.18
CA LEU A 74 -1.73 -6.53 1.24
C LEU A 74 -1.28 -7.98 1.43
N LEU A 75 -1.80 -8.91 0.62
CA LEU A 75 -1.30 -10.29 0.59
C LEU A 75 0.16 -10.32 0.15
N SER A 76 0.47 -9.62 -0.95
CA SER A 76 1.84 -9.55 -1.49
C SER A 76 2.81 -8.94 -0.49
N LEU A 77 2.44 -7.86 0.18
CA LEU A 77 3.24 -7.24 1.23
C LEU A 77 3.49 -8.23 2.38
N GLY A 78 2.44 -8.88 2.90
CA GLY A 78 2.59 -9.89 3.96
C GLY A 78 3.50 -11.04 3.54
N ILE A 79 3.36 -11.54 2.31
CA ILE A 79 4.21 -12.61 1.76
C ILE A 79 5.66 -12.16 1.69
N GLN A 80 5.94 -10.99 1.10
CA GLN A 80 7.29 -10.46 0.93
C GLN A 80 7.99 -10.24 2.27
N LEU A 81 7.28 -9.69 3.26
CA LEU A 81 7.80 -9.52 4.61
C LEU A 81 8.10 -10.84 5.29
N GLY A 82 7.20 -11.82 5.15
CA GLY A 82 7.39 -13.15 5.72
C GLY A 82 8.57 -13.90 5.09
N ILE A 83 8.70 -13.88 3.76
CA ILE A 83 9.83 -14.47 3.04
C ILE A 83 11.13 -13.78 3.43
N SER A 84 11.16 -12.43 3.45
CA SER A 84 12.34 -11.68 3.90
C SER A 84 12.74 -12.08 5.33
N GLY A 85 11.77 -12.18 6.24
CA GLY A 85 12.01 -12.62 7.61
C GLY A 85 12.61 -14.02 7.71
N GLN A 86 12.20 -14.95 6.82
CA GLN A 86 12.78 -16.29 6.72
C GLN A 86 14.21 -16.29 6.15
N MET A 87 14.49 -15.41 5.17
CA MET A 87 15.79 -15.39 4.47
C MET A 87 16.89 -14.69 5.24
N ILE A 88 16.60 -13.51 5.81
CA ILE A 88 17.60 -12.64 6.44
C ILE A 88 17.35 -12.42 7.94
N GLY A 89 16.27 -12.99 8.49
CA GLY A 89 15.87 -12.82 9.87
C GLY A 89 14.99 -11.59 10.08
N ILE A 90 13.98 -11.71 10.96
CA ILE A 90 12.97 -10.67 11.20
C ILE A 90 13.56 -9.32 11.61
N VAL A 91 14.64 -9.31 12.39
CA VAL A 91 15.29 -8.08 12.84
C VAL A 91 15.92 -7.33 11.66
N ALA A 92 16.58 -8.06 10.75
CA ALA A 92 17.20 -7.45 9.57
C ALA A 92 16.12 -6.96 8.58
N THR A 93 15.04 -7.72 8.40
CA THR A 93 13.88 -7.31 7.61
C THR A 93 13.30 -6.00 8.13
N ILE A 94 12.96 -5.93 9.43
CA ILE A 94 12.41 -4.71 10.03
C ILE A 94 13.36 -3.54 9.87
N LYS A 95 14.66 -3.71 10.13
CA LYS A 95 15.67 -2.65 9.94
C LYS A 95 15.76 -2.17 8.49
N GLY A 96 15.58 -3.07 7.52
CA GLY A 96 15.59 -2.71 6.10
C GLY A 96 14.37 -1.87 5.68
N ILE A 97 13.22 -2.12 6.28
CA ILE A 97 11.95 -1.47 5.93
C ILE A 97 11.75 -0.17 6.70
N LEU A 98 12.16 -0.13 7.97
CA LEU A 98 11.85 0.96 8.89
C LEU A 98 12.14 2.37 8.33
N PRO A 99 13.25 2.64 7.60
CA PRO A 99 13.56 3.98 7.10
C PRO A 99 12.44 4.58 6.22
N HIS A 100 11.91 3.82 5.27
CA HIS A 100 10.88 4.29 4.33
C HIS A 100 9.47 3.84 4.75
N GLY A 101 9.36 2.65 5.34
CA GLY A 101 8.09 2.02 5.72
C GLY A 101 7.29 2.77 6.77
N LEU A 102 7.94 3.59 7.61
CA LEU A 102 7.23 4.45 8.58
C LEU A 102 6.35 5.52 7.90
N ILE A 103 6.73 5.96 6.71
CA ILE A 103 5.97 6.95 5.93
C ILE A 103 5.09 6.21 4.92
N GLU A 104 5.66 5.23 4.23
CA GLU A 104 5.00 4.56 3.14
C GLU A 104 3.81 3.73 3.60
N ILE A 105 3.96 2.87 4.61
CA ILE A 105 2.90 1.93 5.01
C ILE A 105 1.64 2.67 5.52
N PRO A 106 1.74 3.68 6.41
CA PRO A 106 0.55 4.43 6.83
C PRO A 106 -0.10 5.18 5.67
N ASN A 107 0.70 5.77 4.79
CA ASN A 107 0.19 6.49 3.62
C ASN A 107 -0.47 5.56 2.60
N PHE A 108 0.11 4.38 2.42
CA PHE A 108 -0.38 3.28 1.60
C PHE A 108 -1.77 2.84 2.04
N ILE A 109 -1.91 2.51 3.32
CA ILE A 109 -3.22 2.19 3.93
C ILE A 109 -4.17 3.39 3.79
N TRP A 110 -3.69 4.62 3.94
CA TRP A 110 -4.54 5.80 3.85
C TRP A 110 -5.17 5.99 2.46
N TYR A 111 -4.39 6.03 1.38
CA TYR A 111 -4.95 6.26 0.04
C TYR A 111 -5.76 5.07 -0.47
N GLN A 112 -5.39 3.85 -0.07
CA GLN A 112 -6.21 2.67 -0.29
C GLN A 112 -7.58 2.82 0.39
N GLY A 113 -7.61 3.22 1.66
CA GLY A 113 -8.84 3.49 2.39
C GLY A 113 -9.70 4.57 1.74
N MET A 114 -9.09 5.65 1.24
CA MET A 114 -9.81 6.68 0.47
C MET A 114 -10.47 6.07 -0.78
N SER A 115 -9.77 5.22 -1.52
CA SER A 115 -10.28 4.54 -2.71
C SER A 115 -11.46 3.61 -2.41
N GLN A 116 -11.34 2.74 -1.40
CA GLN A 116 -12.46 1.89 -0.98
C GLN A 116 -13.64 2.71 -0.45
N TYR A 117 -13.38 3.86 0.18
CA TYR A 117 -14.44 4.76 0.62
C TYR A 117 -15.19 5.40 -0.56
N LEU A 118 -14.48 5.72 -1.67
CA LEU A 118 -15.13 6.16 -2.90
C LEU A 118 -16.06 5.08 -3.46
N LEU A 119 -15.63 3.81 -3.47
CA LEU A 119 -16.48 2.70 -3.86
C LEU A 119 -17.70 2.58 -2.94
N TYR A 120 -17.50 2.63 -1.63
CA TYR A 120 -18.59 2.61 -0.66
C TYR A 120 -19.62 3.73 -0.94
N ARG A 121 -19.15 4.95 -1.24
CA ARG A 121 -20.01 6.07 -1.62
C ARG A 121 -20.69 5.87 -2.97
N LEU A 122 -20.01 5.28 -3.95
CA LEU A 122 -20.62 4.94 -5.24
C LEU A 122 -21.81 3.99 -5.05
N LEU A 123 -21.60 2.93 -4.26
CA LEU A 123 -22.64 1.93 -3.99
C LEU A 123 -23.81 2.49 -3.19
N LYS A 124 -23.54 3.40 -2.24
CA LYS A 124 -24.57 3.99 -1.38
C LYS A 124 -25.33 5.15 -2.03
N ASP A 125 -24.60 6.11 -2.58
CA ASP A 125 -25.14 7.39 -3.08
C ASP A 125 -25.50 7.33 -4.58
N ARG A 126 -25.14 6.23 -5.28
CA ARG A 126 -25.46 5.91 -6.69
C ARG A 126 -25.25 7.06 -7.69
N GLY A 127 -24.15 7.82 -7.55
CA GLY A 127 -23.90 8.95 -8.43
C GLY A 127 -22.43 9.35 -8.56
N ILE A 128 -21.91 9.32 -9.78
CA ILE A 128 -20.53 9.73 -10.09
C ILE A 128 -20.27 11.21 -9.76
N LYS A 129 -21.29 12.08 -9.89
CA LYS A 129 -21.19 13.50 -9.56
C LYS A 129 -20.81 13.71 -8.08
N ASN A 130 -21.40 12.93 -7.18
CA ASN A 130 -21.13 13.01 -5.74
C ASN A 130 -19.70 12.55 -5.39
N ILE A 131 -19.16 11.61 -6.18
CA ILE A 131 -17.79 11.13 -6.08
C ILE A 131 -16.82 12.22 -6.52
N LEU A 132 -17.05 12.85 -7.67
CA LEU A 132 -16.20 13.93 -8.16
C LEU A 132 -16.16 15.12 -7.20
N ILE A 133 -17.32 15.49 -6.62
CA ILE A 133 -17.39 16.52 -5.57
C ILE A 133 -16.53 16.11 -4.38
N TYR A 134 -16.63 14.86 -3.93
CA TYR A 134 -15.84 14.38 -2.81
C TYR A 134 -14.33 14.38 -3.09
N ILE A 135 -13.90 13.91 -4.27
CA ILE A 135 -12.50 13.93 -4.67
C ILE A 135 -11.99 15.37 -4.65
N LYS A 136 -12.74 16.30 -5.24
CA LYS A 136 -12.40 17.73 -5.25
C LYS A 136 -12.29 18.31 -3.84
N SER A 137 -13.24 18.00 -2.95
CA SER A 137 -13.22 18.46 -1.54
C SER A 137 -12.06 17.86 -0.73
N ASN A 138 -11.50 16.73 -1.15
CA ASN A 138 -10.39 16.05 -0.48
C ASN A 138 -9.08 16.12 -1.26
N LEU A 139 -8.98 16.96 -2.31
CA LEU A 139 -7.80 17.04 -3.18
C LEU A 139 -6.51 17.28 -2.41
N LYS A 140 -6.55 18.10 -1.35
CA LYS A 140 -5.40 18.34 -0.47
C LYS A 140 -4.81 17.05 0.12
N TRP A 141 -5.66 16.08 0.46
CA TRP A 141 -5.22 14.80 1.04
C TRP A 141 -4.59 13.88 0.01
N TYR A 142 -5.09 13.89 -1.23
CA TYR A 142 -4.44 13.20 -2.35
C TYR A 142 -3.06 13.79 -2.66
N ILE A 143 -2.93 15.12 -2.66
CA ILE A 143 -1.65 15.80 -2.85
C ILE A 143 -0.67 15.45 -1.73
N ILE A 144 -1.08 15.57 -0.46
CA ILE A 144 -0.24 15.19 0.69
C ILE A 144 0.18 13.74 0.57
N SER A 145 -0.75 12.83 0.25
CA SER A 145 -0.46 11.42 0.09
C SER A 145 0.58 11.16 -1.01
N TYR A 146 0.48 11.85 -2.15
CA TYR A 146 1.46 11.71 -3.22
C TYR A 146 2.84 12.27 -2.84
N LEU A 147 2.89 13.39 -2.11
CA LEU A 147 4.15 13.94 -1.59
C LEU A 147 4.84 12.97 -0.63
N LEU A 148 4.08 12.27 0.21
CA LEU A 148 4.62 11.23 1.10
C LEU A 148 5.20 10.04 0.32
N LEU A 149 4.63 9.68 -0.85
CA LEU A 149 5.20 8.64 -1.72
C LEU A 149 6.55 9.06 -2.33
N ILE A 150 6.66 10.33 -2.73
CA ILE A 150 7.94 10.89 -3.20
C ILE A 150 8.98 10.82 -2.09
N LEU A 151 8.63 11.24 -0.87
CA LEU A 151 9.55 11.18 0.27
C LEU A 151 9.97 9.75 0.60
N ALA A 152 9.03 8.79 0.61
CA ALA A 152 9.34 7.39 0.84
C ALA A 152 10.31 6.83 -0.22
N ALA A 153 10.06 7.11 -1.51
CA ALA A 153 10.92 6.66 -2.59
C ALA A 153 12.34 7.24 -2.52
N LEU A 154 12.47 8.51 -2.12
CA LEU A 154 13.76 9.15 -1.88
C LEU A 154 14.53 8.47 -0.75
N ILE A 155 13.85 8.21 0.39
CA ILE A 155 14.46 7.54 1.55
C ILE A 155 14.91 6.13 1.19
N GLU A 156 14.06 5.36 0.50
CA GLU A 156 14.37 3.99 0.09
C GLU A 156 15.53 3.95 -0.91
N GLY A 157 15.50 4.81 -1.91
CA GLY A 157 16.47 4.77 -3.01
C GLY A 157 17.85 5.31 -2.66
N ILE A 158 17.93 6.32 -1.80
CA ILE A 158 19.20 6.91 -1.33
C ILE A 158 19.71 6.17 -0.08
N LYS A 159 18.87 5.35 0.58
CA LYS A 159 19.13 4.77 1.91
C LYS A 159 19.64 5.82 2.89
N LEU A 160 18.86 6.91 3.03
CA LEU A 160 19.03 7.83 4.16
C LEU A 160 18.82 7.10 5.49
#